data_AF-A0A4R1PM24-F1
#
_entry.id   AF-A0A4R1PM24-F1
#
_cell.length_a   1.000
_cell.length_b   1.000
_cell.length_c   1.000
_cell.angle_alpha   90.00
_cell.angle_beta   90.00
_cell.angle_gamma   90.00
#
_symmetry.space_group_name_H-M   'P 1'
#
loop_
_entity.id
_entity.type
_entity.pdbx_description
1 polymer ?
#
loop_
_entity_poly.entity_id
_entity_poly.type
_entity_poly.pdbx_seq_one_letter_code
_entity_poly.pdbx_strand_id
1 'polypeptide(L)'
;MVKETEIKLRVSRATLAALREHPLLKARSESGWQRHELFNQYYDTPARDLARARVALRLRRDGGQYIQTLKSRGQSVAGLSERNEWDWYLDQPSLDPARLDDQCWPAELAGLDKTLLQPIFSTDFVREKADLVWQRDEQRIAVEAALDLGRVVAGPCAEEICELELELREGEPAALLELALALAADLPLMPCDISKAERGYRLFDPASYALALPAPAPGAELPLDEALALLAWHLLGSSQRLAEQYRFSGHWKLLEQWLAQLIDLRALLGSLGQAAPRASSSGLRGALDALIEDWRPQLLAGQDDESVRQAAPARFTAELEQTRWGLFSLEASHWLLTRAWIARRSAAGQRQGAAPLGRWLAHLLADEAHALPLARYRLQPEGLTEQLPRLERMLVWLRLARGVLEMPEPDRLYGELAKLGELAARPLDDDLRERRAAQAQTVATLKPWKALLK
;
A
#
# COMPACT_ATOMS: atom_id res chain seq x y z
N MET A 1 -27.84 -1.82 -1.30
CA MET A 1 -26.41 -1.73 -0.96
C MET A 1 -25.69 -2.83 -1.71
N VAL A 2 -24.79 -2.45 -2.61
CA VAL A 2 -23.90 -3.39 -3.30
C VAL A 2 -22.50 -3.17 -2.71
N LYS A 3 -21.78 -4.26 -2.46
CA LYS A 3 -20.35 -4.22 -2.14
C LYS A 3 -19.59 -4.35 -3.45
N GLU A 4 -18.95 -3.29 -3.89
CA GLU A 4 -18.09 -3.32 -5.07
C GLU A 4 -16.69 -3.78 -4.66
N THR A 5 -16.10 -4.75 -5.34
CA THR A 5 -14.68 -5.13 -5.16
C THR A 5 -13.91 -4.79 -6.42
N GLU A 6 -12.93 -3.89 -6.31
CA GLU A 6 -12.20 -3.37 -7.47
C GLU A 6 -10.68 -3.32 -7.23
N ILE A 7 -9.91 -3.42 -8.31
CA ILE A 7 -8.49 -3.08 -8.35
C ILE A 7 -8.26 -1.88 -9.25
N LYS A 8 -7.51 -0.89 -8.76
CA LYS A 8 -7.08 0.26 -9.55
C LYS A 8 -5.59 0.21 -9.84
N LEU A 9 -5.26 0.36 -11.11
CA LEU A 9 -3.91 0.28 -11.64
C LEU A 9 -3.61 1.53 -12.44
N ARG A 10 -2.68 2.37 -11.97
CA ARG A 10 -2.17 3.48 -12.78
C ARG A 10 -1.31 2.90 -13.90
N VAL A 11 -1.46 3.48 -15.09
CA VAL A 11 -0.76 3.04 -16.30
C VAL A 11 -0.27 4.23 -17.11
N SER A 12 0.73 4.02 -17.97
CA SER A 12 1.09 5.00 -18.99
C SER A 12 0.07 4.98 -20.13
N ARG A 13 0.03 6.03 -20.96
CA ARG A 13 -0.81 6.04 -22.18
C ARG A 13 -0.44 4.91 -23.15
N ALA A 14 0.85 4.55 -23.23
CA ALA A 14 1.34 3.45 -24.05
C ALA A 14 0.82 2.11 -23.51
N THR A 15 0.88 1.91 -22.20
CA THR A 15 0.32 0.72 -21.53
C THR A 15 -1.18 0.63 -21.73
N LEU A 16 -1.92 1.75 -21.63
CA LEU A 16 -3.36 1.80 -21.86
C LEU A 16 -3.72 1.36 -23.29
N ALA A 17 -2.94 1.80 -24.29
CA ALA A 17 -3.09 1.32 -25.66
C ALA A 17 -2.78 -0.17 -25.81
N ALA A 18 -1.73 -0.67 -25.14
CA ALA A 18 -1.38 -2.09 -25.15
C ALA A 18 -2.44 -2.97 -24.47
N LEU A 19 -3.09 -2.48 -23.41
CA LEU A 19 -4.18 -3.18 -22.72
C LEU A 19 -5.36 -3.44 -23.66
N ARG A 20 -5.76 -2.46 -24.49
CA ARG A 20 -6.85 -2.65 -25.46
C ARG A 20 -6.61 -3.86 -26.37
N GLU A 21 -5.36 -4.06 -26.75
CA GLU A 21 -4.93 -5.09 -27.68
C GLU A 21 -4.50 -6.39 -27.00
N HIS A 22 -4.47 -6.44 -25.66
CA HIS A 22 -3.89 -7.53 -24.89
C HIS A 22 -4.62 -8.85 -25.14
N PRO A 23 -3.92 -9.95 -25.51
CA PRO A 23 -4.54 -11.22 -25.84
C PRO A 23 -5.46 -11.77 -24.75
N LEU A 24 -5.07 -11.63 -23.48
CA LEU A 24 -5.87 -12.10 -22.34
C LEU A 24 -7.22 -11.37 -22.23
N LEU A 25 -7.24 -10.05 -22.46
CA LEU A 25 -8.47 -9.27 -22.38
C LEU A 25 -9.37 -9.56 -23.58
N LYS A 26 -8.79 -9.66 -24.78
CA LYS A 26 -9.53 -10.06 -26.00
C LYS A 26 -10.16 -11.44 -25.87
N ALA A 27 -9.41 -12.42 -25.35
CA ALA A 27 -9.90 -13.79 -25.20
C ALA A 27 -11.04 -13.93 -24.19
N ARG A 28 -11.13 -13.02 -23.21
CA ARG A 28 -12.14 -13.04 -22.15
C ARG A 28 -13.30 -12.07 -22.41
N SER A 29 -13.18 -11.16 -23.38
CA SER A 29 -14.20 -10.13 -23.63
C SER A 29 -15.41 -10.69 -24.38
N GLU A 30 -16.62 -10.38 -23.89
CA GLU A 30 -17.87 -10.78 -24.57
C GLU A 30 -18.30 -9.79 -25.66
N SER A 31 -18.09 -8.48 -25.46
CA SER A 31 -18.66 -7.42 -26.31
C SER A 31 -17.64 -6.43 -26.92
N GLY A 32 -16.34 -6.64 -26.68
CA GLY A 32 -15.31 -5.66 -27.01
C GLY A 32 -15.42 -4.38 -26.15
N TRP A 33 -14.56 -3.40 -26.47
CA TRP A 33 -14.49 -2.13 -25.75
C TRP A 33 -15.58 -1.14 -26.17
N GLN A 34 -16.31 -0.60 -25.20
CA GLN A 34 -17.34 0.42 -25.37
C GLN A 34 -16.86 1.75 -24.81
N ARG A 35 -16.99 2.83 -25.59
CA ARG A 35 -16.50 4.17 -25.21
C ARG A 35 -17.61 5.02 -24.59
N HIS A 36 -17.31 5.63 -23.44
CA HIS A 36 -18.17 6.51 -22.67
C HIS A 36 -17.44 7.81 -22.32
N GLU A 37 -18.11 8.94 -22.46
CA GLU A 37 -17.59 10.24 -22.01
C GLU A 37 -18.24 10.58 -20.67
N LEU A 38 -17.43 10.64 -19.61
CA LEU A 38 -17.89 10.77 -18.24
C LEU A 38 -17.40 12.08 -17.65
N PHE A 39 -18.37 12.94 -17.30
CA PHE A 39 -18.12 14.13 -16.51
C PHE A 39 -18.69 13.92 -15.11
N ASN A 40 -17.91 14.20 -14.07
CA ASN A 40 -18.36 14.07 -12.69
C ASN A 40 -18.06 15.37 -11.95
N GLN A 41 -19.06 15.92 -11.27
CA GLN A 41 -18.93 17.03 -10.34
C GLN A 41 -18.99 16.49 -8.91
N TYR A 42 -17.95 16.75 -8.10
CA TYR A 42 -17.92 16.38 -6.69
C TYR A 42 -18.36 17.54 -5.82
N TYR A 43 -19.00 17.19 -4.71
CA TYR A 43 -19.59 18.13 -3.76
C TYR A 43 -19.11 17.84 -2.34
N ASP A 44 -18.89 18.90 -1.57
CA ASP A 44 -18.65 18.87 -0.12
C ASP A 44 -19.00 20.24 0.47
N THR A 45 -18.95 20.39 1.79
CA THR A 45 -19.09 21.69 2.45
C THR A 45 -17.78 22.50 2.37
N PRO A 46 -17.80 23.83 2.60
CA PRO A 46 -16.58 24.62 2.74
C PRO A 46 -15.63 24.06 3.82
N ALA A 47 -16.19 23.43 4.85
CA ALA A 47 -15.41 22.81 5.91
C ALA A 47 -14.85 21.44 5.50
N ARG A 48 -15.34 20.79 4.44
CA ARG A 48 -15.00 19.42 4.01
C ARG A 48 -15.46 18.33 4.97
N ASP A 49 -16.72 18.43 5.40
CA ASP A 49 -17.33 17.47 6.32
C ASP A 49 -17.40 16.06 5.71
N LEU A 50 -17.71 15.95 4.41
CA LEU A 50 -17.78 14.66 3.74
C LEU A 50 -16.39 14.01 3.65
N ALA A 51 -15.37 14.76 3.24
CA ALA A 51 -14.00 14.26 3.17
C ALA A 51 -13.50 13.74 4.53
N ARG A 52 -13.75 14.48 5.62
CA ARG A 52 -13.38 14.05 6.99
C ARG A 52 -14.08 12.75 7.39
N ALA A 53 -15.35 12.60 7.01
CA ALA A 53 -16.11 11.37 7.23
C ALA A 53 -15.77 10.24 6.23
N ARG A 54 -14.83 10.46 5.29
CA ARG A 54 -14.46 9.54 4.21
C ARG A 54 -15.66 9.20 3.30
N VAL A 55 -16.44 10.21 2.97
CA VAL A 55 -17.58 10.17 2.07
C VAL A 55 -17.26 10.96 0.81
N ALA A 56 -17.66 10.43 -0.34
CA ALA A 56 -17.63 11.13 -1.61
C ALA A 56 -19.05 11.21 -2.19
N LEU A 57 -19.52 12.43 -2.45
CA LEU A 57 -20.77 12.69 -3.15
C LEU A 57 -20.46 13.31 -4.51
N ARG A 58 -21.02 12.74 -5.57
CA ARG A 58 -20.87 13.26 -6.93
C ARG A 58 -22.16 13.24 -7.71
N LEU A 59 -22.23 14.13 -8.70
CA LEU A 59 -23.16 14.04 -9.81
C LEU A 59 -22.38 13.71 -11.07
N ARG A 60 -22.67 12.57 -11.69
CA ARG A 60 -22.10 12.11 -12.96
C ARG A 60 -23.06 12.43 -14.11
N ARG A 61 -22.51 12.92 -15.22
CA ARG A 61 -23.15 12.94 -16.53
C ARG A 61 -22.51 11.86 -17.39
N ASP A 62 -23.30 10.89 -17.81
CA ASP A 62 -22.94 9.84 -18.77
C ASP A 62 -23.85 9.99 -19.99
N GLY A 63 -23.33 10.58 -21.07
CA GLY A 63 -24.14 11.03 -22.19
C GLY A 63 -25.25 12.01 -21.74
N GLY A 64 -26.51 11.62 -21.94
CA GLY A 64 -27.68 12.39 -21.52
C GLY A 64 -28.22 12.07 -20.12
N GLN A 65 -27.66 11.07 -19.43
CA GLN A 65 -28.14 10.61 -18.13
C GLN A 65 -27.37 11.30 -16.99
N TYR A 66 -28.09 11.71 -15.94
CA TYR A 66 -27.50 12.15 -14.68
C TYR A 66 -27.61 11.08 -13.61
N ILE A 67 -26.53 10.86 -12.86
CA ILE A 67 -26.44 9.86 -11.80
C ILE A 67 -25.83 10.53 -10.57
N GLN A 68 -26.57 10.58 -9.47
CA GLN A 68 -26.03 10.94 -8.16
C GLN A 68 -25.44 9.68 -7.52
N THR A 69 -24.18 9.75 -7.09
CA THR A 69 -23.52 8.65 -6.38
C THR A 69 -23.06 9.14 -5.02
N LEU A 70 -23.40 8.39 -3.97
CA LEU A 70 -22.78 8.49 -2.65
C LEU A 70 -21.88 7.26 -2.44
N LYS A 71 -20.60 7.49 -2.16
CA LYS A 71 -19.67 6.44 -1.72
C LYS A 71 -19.28 6.72 -0.28
N SER A 72 -19.46 5.74 0.62
CA SER A 72 -19.04 5.87 2.02
C SER A 72 -17.83 5.00 2.35
N ARG A 73 -17.36 5.08 3.60
CA ARG A 73 -16.25 4.29 4.10
C ARG A 73 -16.45 2.81 3.77
N GLY A 74 -15.41 2.21 3.22
CA GLY A 74 -15.22 0.77 3.17
C GLY A 74 -13.76 0.42 3.45
N GLN A 75 -13.33 -0.80 3.12
CA GLN A 75 -11.96 -1.25 3.32
C GLN A 75 -11.19 -1.13 2.00
N SER A 76 -10.08 -0.40 2.02
CA SER A 76 -9.14 -0.34 0.91
C SER A 76 -7.83 -0.92 1.41
N VAL A 77 -7.42 -2.05 0.86
CA VAL A 77 -6.23 -2.76 1.31
C VAL A 77 -5.40 -3.14 0.09
N ALA A 78 -4.28 -2.44 -0.08
CA ALA A 78 -3.23 -2.75 -1.05
C ALA A 78 -3.72 -2.98 -2.50
N GLY A 79 -4.59 -2.09 -2.95
CA GLY A 79 -5.10 -2.07 -4.32
C GLY A 79 -6.47 -2.73 -4.46
N LEU A 80 -6.95 -3.52 -3.49
CA LEU A 80 -8.34 -3.97 -3.42
C LEU A 80 -9.18 -2.97 -2.63
N SER A 81 -10.17 -2.37 -3.27
CA SER A 81 -11.13 -1.45 -2.65
C SER A 81 -12.49 -2.13 -2.56
N GLU A 82 -13.02 -2.21 -1.33
CA GLU A 82 -14.40 -2.57 -1.04
C GLU A 82 -15.11 -1.37 -0.41
N ARG A 83 -16.20 -0.88 -1.02
CA ARG A 83 -16.93 0.29 -0.52
C ARG A 83 -18.44 0.09 -0.63
N ASN A 84 -19.18 0.84 0.19
CA ASN A 84 -20.62 0.95 0.03
C ASN A 84 -20.92 2.05 -1.00
N GLU A 85 -21.74 1.70 -1.98
CA GLU A 85 -22.16 2.58 -3.08
C GLU A 85 -23.69 2.67 -3.11
N TRP A 86 -24.18 3.88 -3.37
CA TRP A 86 -25.58 4.14 -3.70
C TRP A 86 -25.65 5.06 -4.92
N ASP A 87 -26.37 4.61 -5.94
CA ASP A 87 -26.61 5.33 -7.19
C ASP A 87 -28.09 5.67 -7.34
N TRP A 88 -28.37 6.91 -7.75
CA TRP A 88 -29.70 7.39 -8.11
C TRP A 88 -29.68 8.05 -9.48
N TYR A 89 -30.50 7.55 -10.39
CA TYR A 89 -30.69 8.13 -11.71
C TYR A 89 -31.62 9.34 -11.61
N LEU A 90 -31.15 10.48 -12.08
CA LEU A 90 -31.85 11.77 -12.00
C LEU A 90 -32.19 12.29 -13.39
N ASP A 91 -33.31 12.99 -13.49
CA ASP A 91 -33.76 13.65 -14.73
C ASP A 91 -33.11 15.03 -14.95
N GLN A 92 -32.52 15.60 -13.89
CA GLN A 92 -31.99 16.97 -13.86
C GLN A 92 -30.51 16.99 -13.45
N PRO A 93 -29.73 17.98 -13.90
CA PRO A 93 -28.32 18.16 -13.57
C PRO A 93 -28.10 18.76 -12.15
N SER A 94 -28.81 18.26 -11.15
CA SER A 94 -28.74 18.76 -9.77
C SER A 94 -28.81 17.62 -8.77
N LEU A 95 -28.12 17.76 -7.64
CA LEU A 95 -28.28 16.81 -6.54
C LEU A 95 -29.72 16.77 -6.06
N ASP A 96 -30.14 15.61 -5.57
CA ASP A 96 -31.37 15.39 -4.83
C ASP A 96 -31.02 15.03 -3.37
N PRO A 97 -31.00 16.02 -2.45
CA PRO A 97 -30.66 15.79 -1.04
C PRO A 97 -31.65 14.91 -0.29
N ALA A 98 -32.88 14.75 -0.81
CA ALA A 98 -33.90 13.92 -0.19
C ALA A 98 -33.58 12.42 -0.32
N ARG A 99 -32.78 12.03 -1.33
CA ARG A 99 -32.26 10.66 -1.51
C ARG A 99 -31.17 10.29 -0.51
N LEU A 100 -30.56 11.29 0.14
CA LEU A 100 -29.46 11.11 1.08
C LEU A 100 -30.01 10.84 2.49
N ASP A 101 -30.88 9.85 2.66
CA ASP A 101 -31.53 9.56 3.94
C ASP A 101 -30.64 8.77 4.93
N ASP A 102 -31.17 8.49 6.11
CA ASP A 102 -30.45 7.78 7.19
C ASP A 102 -29.99 6.36 6.82
N GLN A 103 -30.47 5.78 5.71
CA GLN A 103 -30.04 4.46 5.26
C GLN A 103 -28.67 4.48 4.57
N CYS A 104 -28.30 5.62 3.96
CA CYS A 104 -27.02 5.79 3.28
C CYS A 104 -26.13 6.86 3.91
N TRP A 105 -26.73 7.83 4.62
CA TRP A 105 -26.02 8.95 5.20
C TRP A 105 -25.34 8.54 6.51
N PRO A 106 -24.01 8.75 6.68
CA PRO A 106 -23.33 8.34 7.90
C PRO A 106 -23.83 9.08 9.14
N ALA A 107 -23.94 8.35 10.26
CA ALA A 107 -24.38 8.91 11.54
C ALA A 107 -23.52 10.09 12.01
N GLU A 108 -22.22 10.07 11.71
CA GLU A 108 -21.27 11.16 11.99
C GLU A 108 -21.65 12.49 11.29
N LEU A 109 -22.44 12.41 10.22
CA LEU A 109 -22.91 13.53 9.40
C LEU A 109 -24.40 13.83 9.61
N ALA A 110 -25.08 13.19 10.57
CA ALA A 110 -26.54 13.33 10.75
C ALA A 110 -27.00 14.78 10.96
N GLY A 111 -26.17 15.62 11.59
CA GLY A 111 -26.43 17.04 11.81
C GLY A 111 -25.97 17.97 10.68
N LEU A 112 -25.47 17.44 9.56
CA LEU A 112 -24.95 18.27 8.48
C LEU A 112 -26.09 18.99 7.77
N ASP A 113 -26.01 20.31 7.69
CA ASP A 113 -26.86 21.09 6.79
C ASP A 113 -26.44 20.85 5.33
N LYS A 114 -27.20 20.01 4.64
CA LYS A 114 -26.95 19.66 3.23
C LYS A 114 -27.06 20.84 2.27
N THR A 115 -27.64 21.98 2.68
CA THR A 115 -27.67 23.19 1.85
C THR A 115 -26.28 23.84 1.70
N LEU A 116 -25.33 23.47 2.56
CA LEU A 116 -23.93 23.91 2.48
C LEU A 116 -23.10 23.13 1.45
N LEU A 117 -23.65 22.08 0.83
CA LEU A 117 -22.96 21.30 -0.19
C LEU A 117 -22.76 22.13 -1.45
N GLN A 118 -21.49 22.27 -1.86
CA GLN A 118 -21.11 23.04 -3.04
C GLN A 118 -20.15 22.24 -3.92
N PRO A 119 -20.10 22.53 -5.24
CA PRO A 119 -19.07 21.99 -6.13
C PRO A 119 -17.66 22.30 -5.61
N ILE A 120 -16.78 21.30 -5.52
CA ILE A 120 -15.39 21.49 -5.08
C ILE A 120 -14.36 21.15 -6.16
N PHE A 121 -14.56 20.08 -6.91
CA PHE A 121 -13.70 19.66 -8.02
C PHE A 121 -14.47 18.76 -8.97
N SER A 122 -13.94 18.55 -10.17
CA SER A 122 -14.55 17.68 -11.17
C SER A 122 -13.56 16.64 -11.70
N THR A 123 -14.09 15.60 -12.32
CA THR A 123 -13.31 14.66 -13.14
C THR A 123 -13.96 14.54 -14.51
N ASP A 124 -13.15 14.66 -15.54
CA ASP A 124 -13.56 14.71 -16.95
C ASP A 124 -12.68 13.73 -17.72
N PHE A 125 -13.24 12.57 -18.09
CA PHE A 125 -12.49 11.49 -18.70
C PHE A 125 -13.33 10.63 -19.64
N VAL A 126 -12.64 9.99 -20.57
CA VAL A 126 -13.19 8.94 -21.43
C VAL A 126 -12.94 7.61 -20.73
N ARG A 127 -13.99 6.80 -20.59
CA ARG A 127 -13.92 5.41 -20.18
C ARG A 127 -14.12 4.51 -21.38
N GLU A 128 -13.21 3.57 -21.59
CA GLU A 128 -13.44 2.42 -22.45
C GLU A 128 -13.68 1.21 -21.55
N LYS A 129 -14.87 0.62 -21.60
CA LYS A 129 -15.24 -0.52 -20.75
C LYS A 129 -15.40 -1.80 -21.56
N ALA A 130 -15.06 -2.95 -20.97
CA ALA A 130 -15.31 -4.26 -21.55
C ALA A 130 -15.70 -5.24 -20.44
N ASP A 131 -16.77 -6.01 -20.69
CA ASP A 131 -17.15 -7.13 -19.81
C ASP A 131 -16.31 -8.36 -20.15
N LEU A 132 -15.64 -8.90 -19.14
CA LEU A 132 -14.77 -10.06 -19.22
C LEU A 132 -15.41 -11.24 -18.49
N VAL A 133 -15.48 -12.39 -19.16
CA VAL A 133 -16.04 -13.62 -18.59
C VAL A 133 -15.13 -14.81 -18.87
N TRP A 134 -14.88 -15.62 -17.84
CA TRP A 134 -14.16 -16.88 -17.95
C TRP A 134 -14.59 -17.88 -16.87
N GLN A 135 -14.04 -19.10 -16.91
CA GLN A 135 -14.27 -20.14 -15.91
C GLN A 135 -13.03 -20.33 -15.03
N ARG A 136 -13.22 -20.42 -13.72
CA ARG A 136 -12.18 -20.75 -12.71
C ARG A 136 -12.78 -21.75 -11.73
N ASP A 137 -12.14 -22.92 -11.57
CA ASP A 137 -12.62 -24.00 -10.68
C ASP A 137 -14.11 -24.33 -10.87
N GLU A 138 -14.54 -24.42 -12.14
CA GLU A 138 -15.94 -24.66 -12.55
C GLU A 138 -16.94 -23.54 -12.16
N GLN A 139 -16.43 -22.38 -11.72
CA GLN A 139 -17.22 -21.19 -11.43
C GLN A 139 -17.04 -20.12 -12.51
N ARG A 140 -18.15 -19.47 -12.86
CA ARG A 140 -18.15 -18.29 -13.74
C ARG A 140 -17.55 -17.11 -12.98
N ILE A 141 -16.57 -16.47 -13.61
CA ILE A 141 -16.02 -15.19 -13.16
C ILE A 141 -16.45 -14.12 -14.15
N ALA A 142 -16.98 -13.01 -13.65
CA ALA A 142 -17.33 -11.84 -14.44
C ALA A 142 -16.62 -10.60 -13.86
N VAL A 143 -15.88 -9.89 -14.70
CA VAL A 143 -15.14 -8.68 -14.34
C VAL A 143 -15.41 -7.60 -15.38
N GLU A 144 -15.74 -6.39 -14.94
CA GLU A 144 -15.69 -5.20 -15.79
C GLU A 144 -14.25 -4.68 -15.81
N ALA A 145 -13.65 -4.57 -17.00
CA ALA A 145 -12.42 -3.83 -17.18
C ALA A 145 -12.73 -2.44 -17.73
N ALA A 146 -12.20 -1.40 -17.12
CA ALA A 146 -12.36 -0.01 -17.54
C ALA A 146 -11.00 0.67 -17.72
N LEU A 147 -10.77 1.21 -18.92
CA LEU A 147 -9.62 2.05 -19.24
C LEU A 147 -10.07 3.51 -19.19
N ASP A 148 -9.54 4.25 -18.22
CA ASP A 148 -9.91 5.66 -18.01
C ASP A 148 -8.77 6.57 -18.46
N LEU A 149 -9.08 7.54 -19.33
CA LEU A 149 -8.16 8.57 -19.79
C LEU A 149 -8.82 9.96 -19.72
N GLY A 150 -8.22 10.87 -18.95
CA GLY A 150 -8.72 12.23 -18.81
C GLY A 150 -8.04 12.99 -17.68
N ARG A 151 -8.80 13.70 -16.85
CA ARG A 151 -8.25 14.54 -15.80
C ARG A 151 -9.17 14.72 -14.60
N VAL A 152 -8.54 14.94 -13.45
CA VAL A 152 -9.14 15.56 -12.27
C VAL A 152 -8.83 17.06 -12.33
N VAL A 153 -9.80 17.93 -12.01
CA VAL A 153 -9.66 19.40 -12.06
C VAL A 153 -10.22 20.01 -10.79
N ALA A 154 -9.42 20.84 -10.12
CA ALA A 154 -9.83 21.67 -8.99
C ALA A 154 -9.30 23.09 -9.19
N GLY A 155 -10.19 24.03 -9.53
CA GLY A 155 -9.80 25.39 -9.89
C GLY A 155 -8.76 25.42 -11.02
N PRO A 156 -7.59 26.07 -10.84
CA PRO A 156 -6.53 26.11 -11.85
C PRO A 156 -5.67 24.84 -11.90
N CYS A 157 -5.83 23.93 -10.94
CA CYS A 157 -5.02 22.73 -10.81
C CYS A 157 -5.67 21.55 -11.53
N ALA A 158 -4.85 20.74 -12.21
CA ALA A 158 -5.31 19.53 -12.87
C ALA A 158 -4.29 18.39 -12.72
N GLU A 159 -4.79 17.16 -12.70
CA GLU A 159 -3.99 15.93 -12.70
C GLU A 159 -4.54 14.95 -13.73
N GLU A 160 -3.67 14.29 -14.48
CA GLU A 160 -4.08 13.26 -15.45
C GLU A 160 -4.65 12.00 -14.78
N ILE A 161 -5.77 11.53 -15.34
CA ILE A 161 -6.32 10.19 -15.14
C ILE A 161 -5.82 9.33 -16.30
N CYS A 162 -5.09 8.26 -15.98
CA CYS A 162 -4.64 7.25 -16.92
C CYS A 162 -4.51 5.93 -16.14
N GLU A 163 -5.58 5.14 -16.14
CA GLU A 163 -5.69 3.97 -15.27
C GLU A 163 -6.54 2.86 -15.87
N LEU A 164 -6.22 1.63 -15.45
CA LEU A 164 -7.06 0.45 -15.59
C LEU A 164 -7.78 0.22 -14.25
N GLU A 165 -9.10 0.15 -14.28
CA GLU A 165 -9.91 -0.36 -13.19
C GLU A 165 -10.42 -1.76 -13.57
N LEU A 166 -10.31 -2.72 -12.66
CA LEU A 166 -10.89 -4.05 -12.78
C LEU A 166 -11.91 -4.22 -11.65
N GLU A 167 -13.19 -4.39 -11.97
CA GLU A 167 -14.27 -4.51 -11.00
C GLU A 167 -14.91 -5.90 -11.06
N LEU A 168 -14.96 -6.59 -9.93
CA LEU A 168 -15.57 -7.92 -9.82
C LEU A 168 -17.10 -7.81 -9.81
N ARG A 169 -17.74 -8.39 -10.82
CA ARG A 169 -19.21 -8.50 -10.92
C ARG A 169 -19.72 -9.84 -10.39
N GLU A 170 -18.96 -10.92 -10.64
CA GLU A 170 -19.27 -12.28 -10.20
C GLU A 170 -17.97 -13.06 -9.94
N GLY A 171 -17.92 -13.85 -8.87
CA GLY A 171 -16.76 -14.70 -8.52
C GLY A 171 -16.07 -14.29 -7.22
N GLU A 172 -14.85 -14.80 -7.01
CA GLU A 172 -14.04 -14.51 -5.82
C GLU A 172 -12.99 -13.41 -6.09
N PRO A 173 -12.67 -12.54 -5.10
CA PRO A 173 -11.65 -11.49 -5.25
C PRO A 173 -10.26 -11.98 -5.67
N ALA A 174 -9.91 -13.24 -5.38
CA ALA A 174 -8.65 -13.84 -5.83
C ALA A 174 -8.53 -13.85 -7.36
N ALA A 175 -9.63 -14.10 -8.08
CA ALA A 175 -9.64 -14.13 -9.55
C ALA A 175 -9.31 -12.76 -10.17
N LEU A 176 -9.66 -11.68 -9.47
CA LEU A 176 -9.36 -10.31 -9.87
C LEU A 176 -7.84 -10.03 -9.78
N LEU A 177 -7.22 -10.46 -8.68
CA LEU A 177 -5.77 -10.37 -8.50
C LEU A 177 -5.01 -11.27 -9.48
N GLU A 178 -5.49 -12.48 -9.75
CA GLU A 178 -4.91 -13.39 -10.75
C GLU A 178 -4.94 -12.76 -12.16
N LEU A 179 -6.05 -12.11 -12.54
CA LEU A 179 -6.13 -11.36 -13.79
C LEU A 179 -5.12 -10.20 -13.80
N ALA A 180 -5.08 -9.38 -12.75
CA ALA A 180 -4.15 -8.26 -12.65
C ALA A 180 -2.67 -8.73 -12.72
N LEU A 181 -2.33 -9.84 -12.06
CA LEU A 181 -1.01 -10.47 -12.11
C LEU A 181 -0.63 -10.91 -13.52
N ALA A 182 -1.54 -11.57 -14.23
CA ALA A 182 -1.30 -12.01 -15.58
C ALA A 182 -1.04 -10.83 -16.53
N LEU A 183 -1.75 -9.71 -16.35
CA LEU A 183 -1.51 -8.49 -17.13
C LEU A 183 -0.20 -7.80 -16.72
N ALA A 184 0.12 -7.78 -15.41
CA ALA A 184 1.32 -7.12 -14.88
C ALA A 184 2.62 -7.87 -15.22
N ALA A 185 2.53 -9.14 -15.62
CA ALA A 185 3.66 -9.89 -16.15
C ALA A 185 4.18 -9.29 -17.47
N ASP A 186 3.27 -8.79 -18.31
CA ASP A 186 3.58 -8.25 -19.64
C ASP A 186 3.63 -6.72 -19.68
N LEU A 187 2.90 -6.05 -18.78
CA LEU A 187 2.67 -4.61 -18.82
C LEU A 187 2.97 -3.90 -17.49
N PRO A 188 3.52 -2.67 -17.50
CA PRO A 188 3.73 -1.88 -16.29
C PRO A 188 2.39 -1.42 -15.69
N LEU A 189 1.96 -2.08 -14.61
CA LEU A 189 0.71 -1.78 -13.91
C LEU A 189 1.01 -1.43 -12.46
N MET A 190 0.80 -0.18 -12.07
CA MET A 190 1.06 0.29 -10.70
C MET A 190 -0.23 0.23 -9.85
N PRO A 191 -0.32 -0.63 -8.82
CA PRO A 191 -1.44 -0.57 -7.88
C PRO A 191 -1.54 0.80 -7.22
N CYS A 192 -2.74 1.38 -7.26
CA CYS A 192 -3.01 2.71 -6.75
C CYS A 192 -4.22 2.70 -5.83
N ASP A 193 -3.97 2.88 -4.54
CA ASP A 193 -5.01 2.94 -3.50
C ASP A 193 -5.66 4.34 -3.37
N ILE A 194 -5.29 5.28 -4.24
CA ILE A 194 -5.76 6.67 -4.18
C ILE A 194 -6.86 6.88 -5.21
N SER A 195 -8.08 7.07 -4.73
CA SER A 195 -9.26 7.30 -5.57
C SER A 195 -9.19 8.61 -6.37
N LYS A 196 -9.97 8.71 -7.45
CA LYS A 196 -10.14 9.98 -8.20
C LYS A 196 -10.65 11.11 -7.30
N ALA A 197 -11.50 10.78 -6.32
CA ALA A 197 -11.98 11.74 -5.32
C ALA A 197 -10.85 12.23 -4.40
N GLU A 198 -10.03 11.32 -3.89
CA GLU A 198 -8.84 11.67 -3.10
C GLU A 198 -7.86 12.57 -3.88
N ARG A 199 -7.65 12.30 -5.17
CA ARG A 199 -6.87 13.17 -6.07
C ARG A 199 -7.51 14.56 -6.19
N GLY A 200 -8.83 14.63 -6.30
CA GLY A 200 -9.57 15.89 -6.34
C GLY A 200 -9.38 16.72 -5.06
N TYR A 201 -9.51 16.08 -3.90
CA TYR A 201 -9.24 16.75 -2.62
C TYR A 201 -7.78 17.18 -2.49
N ARG A 202 -6.83 16.37 -2.96
CA ARG A 202 -5.40 16.72 -3.00
C ARG A 202 -5.13 17.97 -3.83
N LEU A 203 -5.83 18.15 -4.96
CA LEU A 203 -5.71 19.35 -5.80
C LEU A 203 -6.46 20.55 -5.22
N PHE A 204 -7.65 20.32 -4.64
CA PHE A 204 -8.50 21.37 -4.10
C PHE A 204 -7.92 22.01 -2.83
N ASP A 205 -7.45 21.18 -1.90
CA ASP A 205 -6.76 21.62 -0.70
C ASP A 205 -5.67 20.58 -0.31
N PRO A 206 -4.40 20.86 -0.68
CA PRO A 206 -3.27 19.99 -0.37
C PRO A 206 -3.11 19.69 1.13
N ALA A 207 -3.54 20.58 2.02
CA ALA A 207 -3.41 20.41 3.46
C ALA A 207 -4.45 19.43 4.05
N SER A 208 -5.57 19.17 3.35
CA SER A 208 -6.54 18.14 3.78
C SER A 208 -6.06 16.71 3.58
N TYR A 209 -5.03 16.50 2.76
CA TYR A 209 -4.79 15.19 2.18
C TYR A 209 -3.99 14.28 3.14
N ALA A 210 -4.69 13.35 3.78
CA ALA A 210 -4.09 12.34 4.64
C ALA A 210 -3.44 11.22 3.82
N LEU A 211 -2.11 11.21 3.83
CA LEU A 211 -1.29 10.18 3.18
C LEU A 211 -1.26 8.86 3.96
N ALA A 212 -1.15 8.95 5.28
CA ALA A 212 -0.90 7.81 6.15
C ALA A 212 -2.17 6.98 6.37
N LEU A 213 -2.02 5.66 6.20
CA LEU A 213 -2.99 4.71 6.73
C LEU A 213 -2.90 4.70 8.26
N PRO A 214 -4.01 4.46 8.97
CA PRO A 214 -3.97 4.25 10.41
C PRO A 214 -2.95 3.17 10.77
N ALA A 215 -2.06 3.46 11.72
CA ALA A 215 -1.08 2.50 12.17
C ALA A 215 -1.80 1.30 12.84
N PRO A 216 -1.41 0.06 12.52
CA PRO A 216 -1.95 -1.12 13.18
C PRO A 216 -1.48 -1.14 14.64
N ALA A 217 -2.35 -1.63 15.52
CA ALA A 217 -2.06 -1.83 16.93
C ALA A 217 -2.41 -3.29 17.30
N PRO A 218 -1.56 -4.28 16.95
CA PRO A 218 -1.83 -5.66 17.28
C PRO A 218 -1.81 -5.88 18.79
N GLY A 219 -2.73 -6.69 19.31
CA GLY A 219 -2.74 -7.10 20.72
C GLY A 219 -1.75 -8.23 21.00
N ALA A 220 -1.30 -8.37 22.25
CA ALA A 220 -0.34 -9.41 22.64
C ALA A 220 -0.85 -10.84 22.42
N GLU A 221 -2.15 -11.04 22.56
CA GLU A 221 -2.82 -12.34 22.34
C GLU A 221 -3.24 -12.57 20.89
N LEU A 222 -3.01 -11.61 19.99
CA LEU A 222 -3.30 -11.79 18.57
C LEU A 222 -2.38 -12.92 18.03
N PRO A 223 -2.93 -13.95 17.36
CA PRO A 223 -2.10 -14.99 16.75
C PRO A 223 -1.12 -14.39 15.73
N LEU A 224 0.09 -14.94 15.64
CA LEU A 224 1.11 -14.50 14.70
C LEU A 224 0.60 -14.39 13.25
N ASP A 225 -0.22 -15.35 12.79
CA ASP A 225 -0.76 -15.32 11.43
C ASP A 225 -1.63 -14.08 11.18
N GLU A 226 -2.45 -13.68 12.16
CA GLU A 226 -3.29 -12.49 12.05
C GLU A 226 -2.46 -11.20 12.17
N ALA A 227 -1.48 -11.19 13.07
CA ALA A 227 -0.54 -10.08 13.21
C ALA A 227 0.25 -9.86 11.91
N LEU A 228 0.77 -10.93 11.32
CA LEU A 228 1.48 -10.87 10.05
C LEU A 228 0.61 -10.28 8.94
N ALA A 229 -0.62 -10.79 8.78
CA ALA A 229 -1.54 -10.30 7.77
C ALA A 229 -1.82 -8.81 7.97
N LEU A 230 -2.14 -8.39 9.20
CA LEU A 230 -2.41 -7.00 9.55
C LEU A 230 -1.22 -6.09 9.22
N LEU A 231 -0.02 -6.47 9.64
CA LEU A 231 1.19 -5.65 9.46
C LEU A 231 1.62 -5.62 7.99
N ALA A 232 1.60 -6.75 7.28
CA ALA A 232 2.00 -6.82 5.88
C ALA A 232 1.03 -6.04 4.98
N TRP A 233 -0.28 -6.12 5.23
CA TRP A 233 -1.26 -5.29 4.52
C TRP A 233 -1.04 -3.81 4.76
N HIS A 234 -0.74 -3.40 6.01
CA HIS A 234 -0.43 -2.00 6.31
C HIS A 234 0.80 -1.50 5.56
N LEU A 235 1.89 -2.28 5.56
CA LEU A 235 3.12 -1.89 4.87
C LEU A 235 2.95 -1.83 3.34
N LEU A 236 2.26 -2.81 2.76
CA LEU A 236 1.99 -2.86 1.31
C LEU A 236 1.06 -1.73 0.87
N GLY A 237 -0.04 -1.49 1.60
CA GLY A 237 -0.92 -0.35 1.31
C GLY A 237 -0.20 0.99 1.46
N SER A 238 0.64 1.13 2.48
CA SER A 238 1.44 2.35 2.69
C SER A 238 2.44 2.56 1.56
N SER A 239 3.10 1.50 1.07
CA SER A 239 4.06 1.62 -0.05
C SER A 239 3.37 2.08 -1.34
N GLN A 240 2.17 1.56 -1.66
CA GLN A 240 1.41 1.98 -2.83
C GLN A 240 0.98 3.46 -2.75
N ARG A 241 0.47 3.91 -1.60
CA ARG A 241 0.09 5.32 -1.38
C ARG A 241 1.30 6.26 -1.45
N LEU A 242 2.44 5.85 -0.88
CA LEU A 242 3.68 6.62 -0.92
C LEU A 242 4.25 6.71 -2.33
N ALA A 243 4.22 5.62 -3.11
CA ALA A 243 4.66 5.61 -4.50
C ALA A 243 3.85 6.61 -5.34
N GLU A 244 2.52 6.60 -5.22
CA GLU A 244 1.66 7.52 -5.97
C GLU A 244 1.84 8.98 -5.53
N GLN A 245 2.08 9.23 -4.24
CA GLN A 245 2.37 10.59 -3.79
C GLN A 245 3.76 11.07 -4.21
N TYR A 246 4.76 10.20 -4.18
CA TYR A 246 6.10 10.56 -4.64
C TYR A 246 6.10 10.85 -6.14
N ARG A 247 5.40 10.03 -6.94
CA ARG A 247 5.13 10.31 -8.36
C ARG A 247 4.46 11.68 -8.57
N PHE A 248 3.48 12.03 -7.73
CA PHE A 248 2.75 13.29 -7.85
C PHE A 248 3.59 14.52 -7.46
N SER A 249 4.37 14.44 -6.39
CA SER A 249 5.00 15.62 -5.76
C SER A 249 6.52 15.69 -5.87
N GLY A 250 7.20 14.57 -6.11
CA GLY A 250 8.67 14.49 -6.13
C GLY A 250 9.34 14.78 -4.78
N HIS A 251 8.58 14.93 -3.68
CA HIS A 251 9.16 15.24 -2.38
C HIS A 251 10.04 14.08 -1.88
N TRP A 252 11.34 14.33 -1.76
CA TRP A 252 12.36 13.34 -1.39
C TRP A 252 11.98 12.48 -0.17
N LYS A 253 11.37 13.08 0.85
CA LYS A 253 10.99 12.37 2.07
C LYS A 253 10.02 11.20 1.82
N LEU A 254 9.17 11.30 0.80
CA LEU A 254 8.24 10.25 0.45
C LEU A 254 8.95 9.04 -0.17
N LEU A 255 10.02 9.27 -0.94
CA LEU A 255 10.84 8.20 -1.48
C LEU A 255 11.57 7.45 -0.37
N GLU A 256 12.12 8.17 0.62
CA GLU A 256 12.70 7.56 1.83
C GLU A 256 11.68 6.67 2.56
N GLN A 257 10.47 7.19 2.76
CA GLN A 257 9.40 6.45 3.43
C GLN A 257 8.93 5.25 2.61
N TRP A 258 8.87 5.37 1.28
CA TRP A 258 8.50 4.28 0.38
C TRP A 258 9.50 3.13 0.47
N LEU A 259 10.80 3.42 0.34
CA LEU A 259 11.83 2.38 0.47
C LEU A 259 11.80 1.74 1.86
N ALA A 260 11.57 2.53 2.92
CA ALA A 260 11.43 1.99 4.27
C ALA A 260 10.28 0.97 4.37
N GLN A 261 9.14 1.17 3.68
CA GLN A 261 8.06 0.16 3.67
C GLN A 261 8.49 -1.13 2.99
N LEU A 262 9.29 -1.06 1.91
CA LEU A 262 9.80 -2.24 1.21
C LEU A 262 10.81 -3.00 2.08
N ILE A 263 11.73 -2.29 2.74
CA ILE A 263 12.68 -2.87 3.69
C ILE A 263 11.94 -3.58 4.82
N ASP A 264 10.93 -2.94 5.39
CA ASP A 264 10.14 -3.51 6.48
C ASP A 264 9.30 -4.72 6.01
N LEU A 265 8.71 -4.70 4.81
CA LEU A 265 8.08 -5.88 4.22
C LEU A 265 9.08 -7.01 4.07
N ARG A 266 10.28 -6.72 3.58
CA ARG A 266 11.32 -7.72 3.36
C ARG A 266 11.81 -8.34 4.65
N ALA A 267 11.95 -7.53 5.70
CA ALA A 267 12.31 -7.96 7.03
C ALA A 267 11.19 -8.78 7.69
N LEU A 268 9.93 -8.33 7.56
CA LEU A 268 8.76 -9.02 8.09
C LEU A 268 8.64 -10.42 7.50
N LEU A 269 8.71 -10.55 6.17
CA LEU A 269 8.71 -11.85 5.47
C LEU A 269 9.91 -12.72 5.85
N GLY A 270 11.07 -12.10 6.10
CA GLY A 270 12.29 -12.78 6.53
C GLY A 270 12.23 -13.31 7.97
N SER A 271 11.29 -12.84 8.79
CA SER A 271 11.19 -13.20 10.21
C SER A 271 10.37 -14.46 10.48
N LEU A 272 9.65 -14.97 9.47
CA LEU A 272 8.66 -16.03 9.69
C LEU A 272 9.27 -17.40 10.03
N GLY A 273 10.51 -17.67 9.63
CA GLY A 273 11.19 -18.92 9.99
C GLY A 273 10.32 -20.16 9.72
N GLN A 274 10.05 -20.95 10.75
CA GLN A 274 9.17 -22.14 10.65
C GLN A 274 7.67 -21.82 10.55
N ALA A 275 7.25 -20.59 10.88
CA ALA A 275 5.85 -20.15 10.76
C ALA A 275 5.40 -20.01 9.31
N ALA A 276 6.30 -19.99 8.33
CA ALA A 276 5.93 -19.99 6.91
C ALA A 276 6.87 -20.89 6.10
N PRO A 277 6.36 -21.76 5.20
CA PRO A 277 7.22 -22.46 4.25
C PRO A 277 8.06 -21.47 3.45
N ARG A 278 9.39 -21.63 3.41
CA ARG A 278 10.30 -20.67 2.73
C ARG A 278 9.95 -20.41 1.27
N ALA A 279 9.41 -21.41 0.58
CA ALA A 279 8.95 -21.34 -0.80
C ALA A 279 7.73 -20.44 -0.98
N SER A 280 6.90 -20.26 0.05
CA SER A 280 5.72 -19.40 -0.03
C SER A 280 6.07 -17.93 -0.21
N SER A 281 7.22 -17.47 0.31
CA SER A 281 7.64 -16.06 0.25
C SER A 281 8.93 -15.82 -0.54
N SER A 282 9.49 -16.84 -1.22
CA SER A 282 10.78 -16.70 -1.90
C SER A 282 10.75 -15.73 -3.07
N GLY A 283 9.70 -15.76 -3.90
CA GLY A 283 9.52 -14.82 -5.01
C GLY A 283 9.42 -13.38 -4.49
N LEU A 284 8.51 -13.15 -3.53
CA LEU A 284 8.32 -11.85 -2.90
C LEU A 284 9.60 -11.28 -2.29
N ARG A 285 10.35 -12.11 -1.56
CA ARG A 285 11.63 -11.69 -0.95
C ARG A 285 12.66 -11.33 -2.02
N GLY A 286 12.77 -12.11 -3.10
CA GLY A 286 13.68 -11.82 -4.20
C GLY A 286 13.33 -10.53 -4.95
N ALA A 287 12.03 -10.28 -5.20
CA ALA A 287 11.58 -9.04 -5.83
C ALA A 287 11.84 -7.81 -4.96
N LEU A 288 11.63 -7.93 -3.64
CA LEU A 288 12.00 -6.90 -2.68
C LEU A 288 13.51 -6.67 -2.61
N ASP A 289 14.31 -7.74 -2.58
CA ASP A 289 15.78 -7.63 -2.57
C ASP A 289 16.26 -6.84 -3.80
N ALA A 290 15.76 -7.14 -5.00
CA ALA A 290 16.11 -6.41 -6.23
C ALA A 290 15.76 -4.91 -6.17
N LEU A 291 14.55 -4.56 -5.69
CA LEU A 291 14.16 -3.16 -5.53
C LEU A 291 15.02 -2.44 -4.47
N ILE A 292 15.29 -3.10 -3.35
CA ILE A 292 16.06 -2.53 -2.24
C ILE A 292 17.52 -2.32 -2.64
N GLU A 293 18.13 -3.28 -3.34
CA GLU A 293 19.51 -3.21 -3.82
C GLU A 293 19.71 -2.05 -4.80
N ASP A 294 18.73 -1.77 -5.66
CA ASP A 294 18.82 -0.66 -6.61
C ASP A 294 18.55 0.71 -5.96
N TRP A 295 17.56 0.80 -5.07
CA TRP A 295 17.11 2.08 -4.53
C TRP A 295 17.89 2.52 -3.28
N ARG A 296 18.34 1.60 -2.43
CA ARG A 296 19.05 1.97 -1.19
C ARG A 296 20.33 2.78 -1.44
N PRO A 297 21.22 2.42 -2.38
CA PRO A 297 22.42 3.21 -2.66
C PRO A 297 22.09 4.63 -3.11
N GLN A 298 21.01 4.81 -3.87
CA GLN A 298 20.57 6.13 -4.35
C GLN A 298 20.07 7.01 -3.19
N LEU A 299 19.33 6.42 -2.24
CA LEU A 299 18.86 7.15 -1.07
C LEU A 299 20.01 7.53 -0.15
N LEU A 300 20.99 6.64 0.03
CA LEU A 300 22.19 6.94 0.80
C LEU A 300 23.00 8.06 0.15
N ALA A 301 23.23 8.00 -1.17
CA ALA A 301 23.94 9.06 -1.90
C ALA A 301 23.18 10.41 -1.84
N GLY A 302 21.85 10.39 -1.96
CA GLY A 302 21.01 11.58 -1.91
C GLY A 302 20.94 12.28 -0.54
N GLN A 303 21.50 11.69 0.53
CA GLN A 303 21.65 12.37 1.82
C GLN A 303 22.63 13.55 1.70
N ASP A 304 23.73 13.34 0.98
CA ASP A 304 24.83 14.29 0.87
C ASP A 304 24.94 14.92 -0.54
N ASP A 305 24.25 14.37 -1.55
CA ASP A 305 24.29 14.83 -2.93
C ASP A 305 22.92 15.32 -3.43
N GLU A 306 22.81 16.64 -3.66
CA GLU A 306 21.59 17.24 -4.18
C GLU A 306 21.28 16.83 -5.62
N SER A 307 22.29 16.57 -6.46
CA SER A 307 22.09 16.15 -7.84
C SER A 307 21.40 14.79 -7.93
N VAL A 308 21.70 13.88 -7.00
CA VAL A 308 21.01 12.59 -6.87
C VAL A 308 19.54 12.80 -6.51
N ARG A 309 19.23 13.73 -5.59
CA ARG A 309 17.83 14.06 -5.23
C ARG A 309 17.07 14.65 -6.42
N GLN A 310 17.70 15.52 -7.20
CA GLN A 310 17.08 16.12 -8.38
C GLN A 310 16.84 15.10 -9.51
N ALA A 311 17.68 14.08 -9.65
CA ALA A 311 17.51 13.02 -10.64
C ALA A 311 16.49 11.93 -10.23
N ALA A 312 16.18 11.82 -8.94
CA ALA A 312 15.37 10.73 -8.41
C ALA A 312 13.93 10.67 -8.92
N PRO A 313 13.20 11.79 -9.15
CA PRO A 313 11.86 11.73 -9.74
C PRO A 313 11.85 11.09 -11.13
N ALA A 314 12.82 11.44 -12.00
CA ALA A 314 12.93 10.88 -13.34
C ALA A 314 13.22 9.37 -13.30
N ARG A 315 14.12 8.94 -12.40
CA ARG A 315 14.43 7.51 -12.20
C ARG A 315 13.22 6.74 -11.68
N PHE A 316 12.43 7.35 -10.79
CA PHE A 316 11.24 6.71 -10.25
C PHE A 316 10.13 6.59 -11.30
N THR A 317 9.96 7.60 -12.15
CA THR A 317 9.08 7.49 -13.33
C THR A 317 9.52 6.32 -14.22
N ALA A 318 10.82 6.18 -14.50
CA ALA A 318 11.34 5.06 -15.28
C ALA A 318 11.16 3.69 -14.59
N GLU A 319 11.16 3.64 -13.25
CA GLU A 319 10.81 2.44 -12.49
C GLU A 319 9.33 2.07 -12.66
N LEU A 320 8.43 3.06 -12.65
CA LEU A 320 7.00 2.83 -12.85
C LEU A 320 6.65 2.41 -14.29
N GLU A 321 7.57 2.60 -15.24
CA GLU A 321 7.49 2.07 -16.60
C GLU A 321 7.99 0.60 -16.71
N GLN A 322 8.43 0.00 -15.60
CA GLN A 322 8.79 -1.42 -15.54
C GLN A 322 7.69 -2.24 -14.86
N THR A 323 7.70 -3.55 -15.10
CA THR A 323 6.72 -4.48 -14.51
C THR A 323 7.03 -4.80 -13.05
N ARG A 324 8.30 -4.79 -12.64
CA ARG A 324 8.76 -5.46 -11.41
C ARG A 324 8.09 -4.97 -10.13
N TRP A 325 7.91 -3.66 -9.94
CA TRP A 325 7.29 -3.13 -8.72
C TRP A 325 5.79 -3.39 -8.68
N GLY A 326 5.12 -3.23 -9.82
CA GLY A 326 3.70 -3.53 -9.99
C GLY A 326 3.38 -5.01 -9.77
N LEU A 327 4.17 -5.88 -10.41
CA LEU A 327 4.08 -7.32 -10.29
C LEU A 327 4.31 -7.77 -8.84
N PHE A 328 5.39 -7.31 -8.19
CA PHE A 328 5.63 -7.58 -6.77
C PHE A 328 4.43 -7.18 -5.90
N SER A 329 3.89 -5.98 -6.12
CA SER A 329 2.80 -5.45 -5.30
C SER A 329 1.54 -6.30 -5.44
N LEU A 330 1.22 -6.75 -6.65
CA LEU A 330 0.09 -7.64 -6.92
C LEU A 330 0.32 -9.07 -6.40
N GLU A 331 1.55 -9.58 -6.49
CA GLU A 331 1.92 -10.91 -5.96
C GLU A 331 1.80 -10.91 -4.44
N ALA A 332 2.24 -9.83 -3.80
CA ALA A 332 2.11 -9.64 -2.36
C ALA A 332 0.64 -9.55 -1.95
N SER A 333 -0.19 -8.79 -2.68
CA SER A 333 -1.63 -8.73 -2.42
C SER A 333 -2.31 -10.10 -2.57
N HIS A 334 -1.96 -10.87 -3.60
CA HIS A 334 -2.47 -12.22 -3.80
C HIS A 334 -2.01 -13.19 -2.71
N TRP A 335 -0.73 -13.16 -2.34
CA TRP A 335 -0.16 -13.95 -1.26
C TRP A 335 -0.82 -13.65 0.09
N LEU A 336 -1.13 -12.36 0.34
CA LEU A 336 -1.83 -11.90 1.53
C LEU A 336 -3.29 -12.36 1.58
N LEU A 337 -4.02 -12.14 0.48
CA LEU A 337 -5.44 -12.51 0.37
C LEU A 337 -5.65 -14.02 0.51
N THR A 338 -4.84 -14.82 -0.18
CA THR A 338 -4.95 -16.30 -0.16
C THR A 338 -4.31 -16.95 1.07
N ARG A 339 -3.68 -16.15 1.94
CA ARG A 339 -2.91 -16.62 3.09
C ARG A 339 -1.90 -17.71 2.74
N ALA A 340 -1.18 -17.52 1.63
CA ALA A 340 -0.33 -18.56 1.04
C ALA A 340 0.80 -19.05 1.97
N TRP A 341 1.16 -18.31 3.03
CA TRP A 341 2.12 -18.75 4.05
C TRP A 341 1.58 -19.80 5.02
N ILE A 342 0.27 -20.00 5.06
CA ILE A 342 -0.40 -21.06 5.84
C ILE A 342 -0.53 -22.34 5.00
N ALA A 343 -0.60 -22.21 3.68
CA ALA A 343 -0.73 -23.35 2.77
C ALA A 343 0.46 -24.31 2.91
N ARG A 344 0.17 -25.61 3.05
CA ARG A 344 1.16 -26.70 3.15
C ARG A 344 2.17 -26.52 4.30
N ARG A 345 1.78 -25.86 5.38
CA ARG A 345 2.59 -25.69 6.58
C ARG A 345 2.71 -27.00 7.37
N SER A 346 3.86 -27.22 8.01
CA SER A 346 4.05 -28.33 8.95
C SER A 346 3.28 -28.11 10.26
N ALA A 347 3.08 -29.17 11.05
CA ALA A 347 2.47 -29.05 12.38
C ALA A 347 3.26 -28.12 13.32
N ALA A 348 4.59 -28.08 13.20
CA ALA A 348 5.43 -27.14 13.95
C ALA A 348 5.15 -25.69 13.53
N GLY A 349 5.04 -25.43 12.23
CA GLY A 349 4.67 -24.11 11.73
C GLY A 349 3.25 -23.72 12.13
N GLN A 350 2.29 -24.66 12.18
CA GLN A 350 0.92 -24.37 12.63
C GLN A 350 0.92 -23.85 14.07
N ARG A 351 1.72 -24.46 14.95
CA ARG A 351 1.89 -23.99 16.33
C ARG A 351 2.53 -22.60 16.41
N GLN A 352 3.49 -22.31 15.53
CA GLN A 352 4.13 -20.99 15.47
C GLN A 352 3.15 -19.91 15.00
N GLY A 353 2.39 -20.16 13.93
CA GLY A 353 1.38 -19.22 13.43
C GLY A 353 0.24 -18.94 14.40
N ALA A 354 -0.12 -19.94 15.22
CA ALA A 354 -1.13 -19.81 16.27
C ALA A 354 -0.58 -19.23 17.59
N ALA A 355 0.73 -19.01 17.70
CA ALA A 355 1.33 -18.51 18.93
C ALA A 355 0.89 -17.05 19.21
N PRO A 356 0.61 -16.69 20.47
CA PRO A 356 0.39 -15.31 20.86
C PRO A 356 1.56 -14.42 20.45
N LEU A 357 1.28 -13.30 19.79
CA LEU A 357 2.29 -12.39 19.25
C LEU A 357 3.29 -11.93 20.32
N GLY A 358 2.83 -11.61 21.54
CA GLY A 358 3.68 -11.19 22.66
C GLY A 358 4.80 -12.18 22.95
N ARG A 359 4.42 -13.46 23.09
CA ARG A 359 5.36 -14.55 23.37
C ARG A 359 6.26 -14.85 22.18
N TRP A 360 5.69 -14.92 20.98
CA TRP A 360 6.45 -15.22 19.77
C TRP A 360 7.50 -14.13 19.49
N LEU A 361 7.11 -12.86 19.61
CA LEU A 361 8.00 -11.73 19.35
C LEU A 361 9.13 -11.64 20.37
N ALA A 362 8.85 -11.89 21.65
CA ALA A 362 9.89 -11.95 22.68
C ALA A 362 10.95 -13.01 22.35
N HIS A 363 10.53 -14.19 21.89
CA HIS A 363 11.45 -15.26 21.47
C HIS A 363 12.25 -14.88 20.23
N LEU A 364 11.60 -14.33 19.20
CA LEU A 364 12.29 -13.83 18.00
C LEU A 364 13.38 -12.81 18.38
N LEU A 365 13.04 -11.80 19.18
CA LEU A 365 13.99 -10.76 19.55
C LEU A 365 15.16 -11.30 20.40
N ALA A 366 14.90 -12.29 21.26
CA ALA A 366 15.95 -12.97 22.01
C ALA A 366 16.90 -13.72 21.06
N ASP A 367 16.38 -14.50 20.12
CA ASP A 367 17.19 -15.23 19.14
C ASP A 367 18.04 -14.29 18.27
N GLU A 368 17.42 -13.19 17.79
CA GLU A 368 18.13 -12.16 17.02
C GLU A 368 19.20 -11.46 17.87
N ALA A 369 18.94 -11.18 19.15
CA ALA A 369 19.91 -10.56 20.05
C ALA A 369 21.12 -11.47 20.33
N HIS A 370 20.89 -12.77 20.58
CA HIS A 370 21.98 -13.74 20.77
C HIS A 370 22.85 -13.88 19.54
N ALA A 371 22.24 -13.80 18.36
CA ALA A 371 22.94 -13.88 17.10
C ALA A 371 23.50 -12.52 16.62
N LEU A 372 23.36 -11.45 17.42
CA LEU A 372 23.98 -10.14 17.22
C LEU A 372 25.00 -9.85 18.34
N PRO A 373 26.23 -10.42 18.30
CA PRO A 373 27.23 -10.21 19.35
C PRO A 373 27.80 -8.79 19.32
N LEU A 374 27.08 -7.81 19.90
CA LEU A 374 27.47 -6.39 19.91
C LEU A 374 28.85 -6.12 20.48
N ALA A 375 29.32 -6.95 21.43
CA ALA A 375 30.68 -6.85 21.97
C ALA A 375 31.77 -7.05 20.89
N ARG A 376 31.51 -7.91 19.89
CA ARG A 376 32.39 -8.08 18.73
C ARG A 376 32.36 -6.85 17.85
N TYR A 377 31.18 -6.30 17.57
CA TYR A 377 31.00 -5.14 16.69
C TYR A 377 31.48 -3.81 17.29
N ARG A 378 31.74 -3.76 18.60
CA ARG A 378 32.53 -2.69 19.20
C ARG A 378 33.98 -2.70 18.73
N LEU A 379 34.55 -3.88 18.52
CA LEU A 379 35.95 -4.07 18.09
C LEU A 379 36.09 -4.14 16.57
N GLN A 380 35.06 -4.66 15.88
CA GLN A 380 35.00 -4.86 14.43
C GLN A 380 33.70 -4.24 13.85
N PRO A 381 33.50 -2.92 13.96
CA PRO A 381 32.28 -2.23 13.49
C PRO A 381 32.03 -2.34 11.98
N GLU A 382 33.04 -2.66 11.18
CA GLU A 382 32.91 -2.96 9.75
C GLU A 382 31.95 -4.14 9.50
N GLY A 383 31.94 -5.14 10.38
CA GLY A 383 31.08 -6.31 10.26
C GLY A 383 29.59 -6.05 10.54
N LEU A 384 29.22 -4.87 11.02
CA LEU A 384 27.81 -4.53 11.27
C LEU A 384 26.98 -4.46 9.98
N THR A 385 27.60 -4.13 8.85
CA THR A 385 26.91 -4.08 7.55
C THR A 385 26.32 -5.46 7.20
N GLU A 386 27.04 -6.54 7.51
CA GLU A 386 26.56 -7.92 7.29
C GLU A 386 25.38 -8.29 8.22
N GLN A 387 25.22 -7.57 9.32
CA GLN A 387 24.11 -7.77 10.26
C GLN A 387 22.90 -6.89 9.97
N LEU A 388 22.95 -6.05 8.93
CA LEU A 388 21.84 -5.19 8.56
C LEU A 388 20.51 -5.96 8.38
N PRO A 389 20.45 -7.12 7.69
CA PRO A 389 19.20 -7.88 7.58
C PRO A 389 18.64 -8.35 8.93
N ARG A 390 19.51 -8.57 9.92
CA ARG A 390 19.12 -8.93 11.29
C ARG A 390 18.59 -7.73 12.06
N LEU A 391 19.28 -6.60 11.98
CA LEU A 391 18.82 -5.33 12.55
C LEU A 391 17.44 -4.95 11.99
N GLU A 392 17.25 -5.05 10.67
CA GLU A 392 15.98 -4.73 10.00
C GLU A 392 14.83 -5.62 10.49
N ARG A 393 15.06 -6.92 10.73
CA ARG A 393 14.06 -7.81 11.35
C ARG A 393 13.68 -7.36 12.76
N MET A 394 14.66 -7.01 13.60
CA MET A 394 14.34 -6.48 14.93
C MET A 394 13.57 -5.16 14.84
N LEU A 395 13.98 -4.27 13.92
CA LEU A 395 13.42 -2.93 13.76
C LEU A 395 11.97 -2.93 13.29
N VAL A 396 11.61 -3.75 12.28
CA VAL A 396 10.22 -3.79 11.80
C VAL A 396 9.26 -4.21 12.90
N TRP A 397 9.61 -5.24 13.68
CA TRP A 397 8.76 -5.72 14.76
C TRP A 397 8.71 -4.76 15.94
N LEU A 398 9.84 -4.15 16.31
CA LEU A 398 9.84 -3.13 17.36
C LEU A 398 9.03 -1.89 16.92
N ARG A 399 9.13 -1.48 15.66
CA ARG A 399 8.39 -0.34 15.12
C ARG A 399 6.88 -0.57 15.18
N LEU A 400 6.42 -1.75 14.75
CA LEU A 400 5.01 -2.04 14.53
C LEU A 400 4.31 -2.74 15.71
N ALA A 401 5.06 -3.42 16.58
CA ALA A 401 4.49 -4.31 17.58
C ALA A 401 5.16 -4.24 18.96
N ARG A 402 6.15 -3.37 19.23
CA ARG A 402 6.81 -3.34 20.56
C ARG A 402 5.86 -3.13 21.75
N GLY A 403 4.67 -2.57 21.53
CA GLY A 403 3.65 -2.39 22.58
C GLY A 403 3.12 -3.70 23.17
N VAL A 404 3.38 -4.84 22.53
CA VAL A 404 2.99 -6.17 23.02
C VAL A 404 4.04 -6.83 23.91
N LEU A 405 5.21 -6.21 24.07
CA LEU A 405 6.34 -6.77 24.80
C LEU A 405 6.27 -6.46 26.29
N GLU A 406 6.32 -7.49 27.11
CA GLU A 406 6.52 -7.37 28.56
C GLU A 406 8.01 -7.21 28.89
N MET A 407 8.57 -6.04 28.60
CA MET A 407 10.00 -5.75 28.82
C MET A 407 10.25 -4.29 29.25
N PRO A 408 11.38 -3.99 29.91
CA PRO A 408 11.68 -2.63 30.33
C PRO A 408 12.11 -1.75 29.15
N GLU A 409 11.55 -0.54 29.03
CA GLU A 409 11.98 0.51 28.08
C GLU A 409 12.00 0.08 26.58
N PRO A 410 10.95 -0.57 26.03
CA PRO A 410 10.95 -1.04 24.64
C PRO A 410 11.10 0.09 23.60
N ASP A 411 10.57 1.29 23.86
CA ASP A 411 10.77 2.46 23.00
C ASP A 411 12.24 2.89 22.93
N ARG A 412 12.97 2.80 24.05
CA ARG A 412 14.40 3.13 24.10
C ARG A 412 15.23 2.11 23.33
N LEU A 413 14.89 0.82 23.46
CA LEU A 413 15.53 -0.24 22.68
C LEU A 413 15.35 0.03 21.18
N TYR A 414 14.12 0.31 20.74
CA TYR A 414 13.83 0.64 19.36
C TYR A 414 14.65 1.84 18.88
N GLY A 415 14.65 2.95 19.63
CA GLY A 415 15.38 4.16 19.24
C GLY A 415 16.89 3.94 19.08
N GLU A 416 17.53 3.20 19.99
CA GLU A 416 18.97 2.95 19.93
C GLU A 416 19.35 1.89 18.88
N LEU A 417 18.51 0.89 18.63
CA LEU A 417 18.69 -0.04 17.51
C LEU A 417 18.47 0.65 16.15
N ALA A 418 17.53 1.60 16.06
CA ALA A 418 17.27 2.32 14.82
C ALA A 418 18.50 3.12 14.39
N LYS A 419 19.11 3.85 15.34
CA LYS A 419 20.40 4.53 15.13
C LYS A 419 21.50 3.55 14.69
N LEU A 420 21.58 2.37 15.31
CA LEU A 420 22.57 1.35 14.93
C LEU A 420 22.34 0.85 13.51
N GLY A 421 21.08 0.61 13.12
CA GLY A 421 20.69 0.21 11.77
C GLY A 421 21.03 1.27 10.72
N GLU A 422 20.74 2.54 10.99
CA GLU A 422 21.11 3.66 10.12
C GLU A 422 22.64 3.73 9.91
N LEU A 423 23.42 3.59 10.98
CA LEU A 423 24.88 3.56 10.90
C LEU A 423 25.38 2.33 10.12
N ALA A 424 24.76 1.16 10.33
CA ALA A 424 25.13 -0.08 9.65
C ALA A 424 24.83 -0.07 8.14
N ALA A 425 23.82 0.71 7.71
CA ALA A 425 23.45 0.83 6.30
C ALA A 425 24.38 1.76 5.50
N ARG A 426 25.10 2.68 6.15
CA ARG A 426 25.97 3.65 5.49
C ARG A 426 27.33 3.05 5.10
N PRO A 427 27.95 3.47 3.97
CA PRO A 427 29.32 3.09 3.62
C PRO A 427 30.31 3.47 4.72
N LEU A 428 31.30 2.63 4.98
CA LEU A 428 32.24 2.82 6.09
C LEU A 428 33.33 3.86 5.75
N ASP A 429 33.49 4.84 6.63
CA ASP A 429 34.66 5.71 6.73
C ASP A 429 35.18 5.70 8.18
N ASP A 430 36.25 6.45 8.47
CA ASP A 430 36.87 6.45 9.81
C ASP A 430 35.95 7.05 10.89
N ASP A 431 35.17 8.11 10.58
CA ASP A 431 34.17 8.69 11.51
C ASP A 431 33.05 7.69 11.83
N LEU A 432 32.51 7.07 10.78
CA LEU A 432 31.42 6.11 10.90
C LEU A 432 31.88 4.85 11.62
N ARG A 433 33.15 4.45 11.50
CA ARG A 433 33.73 3.33 12.26
C ARG A 433 33.61 3.59 13.77
N GLU A 434 34.00 4.77 14.23
CA GLU A 434 33.92 5.15 15.64
C GLU A 434 32.46 5.25 16.12
N ARG A 435 31.59 5.87 15.32
CA ARG A 435 30.16 6.02 15.66
C ARG A 435 29.44 4.67 15.73
N ARG A 436 29.74 3.75 14.82
CA ARG A 436 29.21 2.37 14.86
C ARG A 436 29.64 1.64 16.13
N ALA A 437 30.93 1.72 16.49
CA ALA A 437 31.46 1.10 17.71
C ALA A 437 30.81 1.69 18.98
N ALA A 438 30.69 3.02 19.04
CA ALA A 438 30.04 3.71 20.15
C ALA A 438 28.55 3.33 20.26
N GLN A 439 27.83 3.29 19.14
CA GLN A 439 26.41 2.93 19.14
C GLN A 439 26.19 1.46 19.51
N ALA A 440 27.03 0.54 19.04
CA ALA A 440 26.98 -0.87 19.44
C ALA A 440 27.20 -1.03 20.96
N GLN A 441 28.12 -0.26 21.54
CA GLN A 441 28.34 -0.21 22.99
C GLN A 441 27.11 0.37 23.72
N THR A 442 26.51 1.44 23.22
CA THR A 442 25.28 2.02 23.78
C THR A 442 24.18 0.96 23.87
N VAL A 443 23.86 0.29 22.77
CA VAL A 443 22.82 -0.76 22.72
C VAL A 443 23.17 -1.90 23.69
N ALA A 444 24.41 -2.38 23.71
CA ALA A 444 24.84 -3.47 24.58
C ALA A 444 24.67 -3.18 26.08
N THR A 445 24.71 -1.91 26.49
CA THR A 445 24.55 -1.53 27.90
C THR A 445 23.11 -1.40 28.36
N LEU A 446 22.15 -1.33 27.43
CA LEU A 446 20.73 -1.10 27.73
C LEU A 446 20.14 -2.24 28.58
N LYS A 447 19.28 -1.86 29.54
CA LYS A 447 18.47 -2.81 30.32
C LYS A 447 17.60 -3.70 29.42
N PRO A 448 16.83 -3.18 28.44
CA PRO A 448 16.07 -4.03 27.52
C PRO A 448 16.94 -5.02 26.73
N TRP A 449 18.10 -4.59 26.25
CA TRP A 449 19.00 -5.48 25.50
C TRP A 449 19.49 -6.64 26.37
N LYS A 450 19.92 -6.35 27.60
CA LYS A 450 20.30 -7.37 28.57
C LYS A 450 19.15 -8.30 28.95
N ALA A 451 17.90 -7.83 28.89
CA ALA A 451 16.73 -8.67 29.13
C ALA A 451 16.49 -9.68 28.00
N LEU A 452 16.78 -9.31 26.74
CA LEU A 452 16.70 -10.23 25.59
C LEU A 452 17.77 -11.33 25.61
N LEU A 453 18.87 -11.12 26.34
CA LEU A 453 19.98 -12.06 26.47
C LEU A 453 19.88 -12.97 27.71
N LYS A 454 18.83 -12.83 28.52
CA LYS A 454 18.53 -13.70 29.66
C LYS A 454 17.50 -14.73 29.24
#